data_AF-A0A972HGW3-F1
#
_entry.id   AF-A0A972HGW3-F1
#
_cell.length_a   1.000
_cell.length_b   1.000
_cell.length_c   1.000
_cell.angle_alpha   90.00
_cell.angle_beta   90.00
_cell.angle_gamma   90.00
#
_symmetry.space_group_name_H-M   'P 1'
#
loop_
_entity.id
_entity.type
_entity.pdbx_description
1 polymer ?
#
loop_
_entity_poly.entity_id
_entity_poly.type
_entity_poly.pdbx_seq_one_letter_code
_entity_poly.pdbx_strand_id
1 'polypeptide(L)'
;MSDQHQRTWTFLTNHARVLVLIAETPGIRLRDIAVRVGITERASQRIVAELEADGYLSHEKVGRRNHYHLLSSAHLRHPLEDGIEVGQLLDLFVDPDRSESPPVTT
;
A
#
# COMPACT_ATOMS: atom_id res chain seq x y z
N MET A 1 13.05 23.34 -7.47
CA MET A 1 13.85 22.13 -7.73
C MET A 1 12.88 20.99 -7.90
N SER A 2 12.48 20.72 -9.15
CA SER A 2 11.57 19.63 -9.46
C SER A 2 12.43 18.40 -9.70
N ASP A 3 12.53 17.54 -8.70
CA ASP A 3 13.18 16.25 -8.85
C ASP A 3 12.22 15.37 -9.66
N GLN A 4 12.28 15.51 -10.99
CA GLN A 4 11.65 14.59 -11.91
C GLN A 4 12.38 13.27 -11.73
N HIS A 5 11.85 12.43 -10.83
CA HIS A 5 12.20 11.03 -10.75
C HIS A 5 11.96 10.46 -12.16
N GLN A 6 13.05 10.26 -12.90
CA GLN A 6 13.02 9.40 -14.08
C GLN A 6 12.32 8.13 -13.62
N ARG A 7 11.27 7.70 -14.33
CA ARG A 7 10.60 6.44 -14.01
C ARG A 7 11.56 5.30 -14.30
N THR A 8 12.50 5.08 -13.39
CA THR A 8 13.31 3.88 -13.33
C THR A 8 12.35 2.72 -13.20
N TRP A 9 12.52 1.74 -14.06
CA TRP A 9 11.68 0.56 -14.04
C TRP A 9 11.76 -0.08 -12.64
N THR A 10 10.60 -0.42 -12.10
CA THR A 10 10.48 -1.06 -10.79
C THR A 10 9.48 -2.20 -10.89
N PHE A 11 9.64 -3.20 -10.01
CA PHE A 11 8.87 -4.44 -10.09
C PHE A 11 7.39 -4.25 -9.69
N LEU A 12 7.13 -3.57 -8.57
CA LEU A 12 5.77 -3.39 -8.05
C LEU A 12 5.02 -2.27 -8.78
N THR A 13 3.72 -2.49 -8.99
CA THR A 13 2.78 -1.45 -9.42
C THR A 13 2.51 -0.47 -8.27
N ASN A 14 1.93 0.70 -8.58
CA ASN A 14 1.52 1.63 -7.52
C ASN A 14 0.41 1.04 -6.63
N HIS A 15 -0.52 0.26 -7.18
CA HIS A 15 -1.54 -0.47 -6.40
C HIS A 15 -0.90 -1.41 -5.38
N ALA A 16 0.07 -2.22 -5.80
CA ALA A 16 0.78 -3.13 -4.90
C ALA A 16 1.53 -2.36 -3.80
N ARG A 17 2.22 -1.27 -4.15
CA ARG A 17 2.88 -0.41 -3.14
C ARG A 17 1.89 0.18 -2.14
N VAL A 18 0.73 0.64 -2.60
CA VAL A 18 -0.31 1.18 -1.72
C VAL A 18 -0.83 0.11 -0.76
N LEU A 19 -1.07 -1.12 -1.24
CA LEU A 19 -1.48 -2.24 -0.40
C LEU A 19 -0.43 -2.55 0.69
N VAL A 20 0.85 -2.63 0.32
CA VAL A 20 1.95 -2.85 1.29
C VAL A 20 1.97 -1.76 2.36
N LEU A 21 1.85 -0.49 1.98
CA LEU A 21 1.84 0.62 2.92
C LEU A 21 0.65 0.58 3.88
N ILE A 22 -0.53 0.18 3.39
CA ILE A 22 -1.73 0.02 4.21
C ILE A 22 -1.59 -1.18 5.16
N ALA A 23 -0.97 -2.27 4.70
CA ALA A 23 -0.70 -3.45 5.53
C ALA A 23 0.25 -3.11 6.69
N GLU A 24 1.32 -2.34 6.42
CA GLU A 24 2.24 -1.86 7.45
C GLU A 24 1.59 -0.87 8.42
N THR A 25 0.69 -0.01 7.94
CA THR A 25 0.08 1.05 8.75
C THR A 25 -1.38 1.28 8.33
N PRO A 26 -2.33 0.56 8.94
CA PRO A 26 -3.76 0.65 8.60
C PRO A 26 -4.38 2.05 8.74
N GLY A 27 -3.80 2.93 9.56
CA GLY A 27 -4.24 4.32 9.77
C GLY A 27 -3.50 5.38 8.94
N ILE A 28 -2.74 4.97 7.91
CA ILE A 28 -1.94 5.88 7.08
C ILE A 28 -2.83 6.86 6.32
N ARG A 29 -2.39 8.13 6.21
CA ARG A 29 -3.15 9.15 5.47
C ARG A 29 -2.84 9.06 3.98
N LEU A 30 -3.85 9.32 3.14
CA LEU A 30 -3.71 9.34 1.67
C LEU A 30 -2.58 10.24 1.15
N ARG A 31 -2.35 11.38 1.82
CA ARG A 31 -1.23 12.28 1.52
C ARG A 31 0.14 11.64 1.83
N ASP A 32 0.23 10.86 2.92
CA ASP A 32 1.47 10.21 3.34
C ASP A 32 1.75 9.01 2.42
N ILE A 33 0.71 8.30 1.98
CA ILE A 33 0.79 7.31 0.89
C ILE A 33 1.36 7.96 -0.38
N ALA A 34 0.80 9.10 -0.81
CA ALA A 34 1.23 9.76 -2.04
C ALA A 34 2.71 10.12 -2.02
N VAL A 35 3.19 10.66 -0.89
CA VAL A 35 4.61 10.98 -0.68
C VAL A 35 5.47 9.72 -0.69
N ARG A 36 5.12 8.66 0.06
CA ARG A 36 5.91 7.41 0.13
C ARG A 36 5.98 6.67 -1.21
N VAL A 37 4.89 6.69 -2.01
CA VAL A 37 4.84 6.02 -3.32
C VAL A 37 5.43 6.88 -4.44
N GLY A 38 5.55 8.20 -4.25
CA GLY A 38 6.02 9.12 -5.30
C GLY A 38 4.94 9.44 -6.34
N ILE A 39 3.68 9.56 -5.91
CA ILE A 39 2.53 9.90 -6.77
C ILE A 39 1.79 11.13 -6.24
N THR A 40 0.81 11.62 -6.99
CA THR A 40 -0.04 12.72 -6.52
C THR A 40 -1.07 12.23 -5.49
N GLU A 41 -1.55 13.11 -4.62
CA GLU A 41 -2.60 12.77 -3.65
C GLU A 41 -3.92 12.35 -4.32
N ARG A 42 -4.24 12.94 -5.47
CA ARG A 42 -5.38 12.50 -6.29
C ARG A 42 -5.17 11.09 -6.84
N ALA A 43 -3.94 10.72 -7.20
CA ALA A 43 -3.64 9.37 -7.66
C ALA A 43 -3.71 8.36 -6.51
N SER A 44 -3.24 8.71 -5.30
CA SER A 44 -3.40 7.82 -4.14
C SER A 44 -4.87 7.62 -3.77
N GLN A 45 -5.68 8.68 -3.78
CA GLN A 45 -7.14 8.59 -3.60
C GLN A 45 -7.80 7.65 -4.62
N ARG A 46 -7.48 7.81 -5.92
CA ARG A 46 -8.01 6.97 -6.98
C ARG A 46 -7.62 5.51 -6.79
N ILE A 47 -6.35 5.23 -6.49
CA ILE A 47 -5.86 3.86 -6.30
C ILE A 47 -6.57 3.19 -5.11
N VAL A 48 -6.73 3.89 -3.99
CA VAL A 48 -7.45 3.35 -2.83
C VAL A 48 -8.91 3.06 -3.17
N ALA A 49 -9.59 3.96 -3.89
CA ALA A 49 -10.96 3.74 -4.33
C ALA A 49 -11.09 2.55 -5.31
N GLU A 50 -10.13 2.38 -6.22
CA GLU A 50 -10.07 1.22 -7.12
C GLU A 50 -9.87 -0.08 -6.32
N LEU A 51 -8.93 -0.12 -5.38
CA LEU A 51 -8.69 -1.27 -4.51
C LEU A 51 -9.92 -1.63 -3.66
N GLU A 52 -10.66 -0.63 -3.18
CA GLU A 52 -11.90 -0.82 -2.42
C GLU A 52 -13.04 -1.35 -3.29
N ALA A 53 -13.26 -0.74 -4.47
CA ALA A 53 -14.25 -1.22 -5.44
C ALA A 53 -13.95 -2.66 -5.88
N ASP A 54 -12.67 -3.01 -5.91
CA ASP A 54 -12.18 -4.31 -6.29
C ASP A 54 -12.16 -5.35 -5.15
N GLY A 55 -12.54 -4.95 -3.94
CA GLY A 55 -12.69 -5.84 -2.79
C GLY A 55 -11.39 -6.21 -2.07
N TYR A 56 -10.27 -5.54 -2.36
CA TYR A 56 -9.00 -5.80 -1.67
C TYR A 56 -8.92 -5.13 -0.29
N LEU A 57 -9.67 -4.06 -0.09
CA LEU A 57 -9.73 -3.35 1.17
C LEU A 57 -11.11 -2.75 1.42
N SER A 58 -11.36 -2.40 2.66
CA SER A 58 -12.45 -1.52 3.07
C SER A 58 -11.88 -0.44 3.98
N HIS A 59 -12.64 0.62 4.22
CA HIS A 59 -12.29 1.60 5.23
C HIS A 59 -13.44 1.91 6.18
N GLU A 60 -13.08 2.25 7.40
CA GLU A 60 -13.99 2.86 8.36
C GLU A 60 -13.43 4.20 8.84
N LYS A 61 -14.31 5.10 9.25
CA LYS A 61 -13.91 6.40 9.78
C LYS A 61 -13.75 6.34 11.29
N VAL A 62 -12.52 6.42 11.77
CA VAL A 62 -12.16 6.51 13.18
C VAL A 62 -11.83 7.97 13.51
N GLY A 63 -12.84 8.71 13.95
CA GLY A 63 -12.74 10.14 14.25
C GLY A 63 -12.44 10.98 13.00
N ARG A 64 -11.25 11.58 12.93
CA ARG A 64 -10.80 12.40 11.77
C ARG A 64 -9.96 11.61 10.77
N ARG A 65 -9.76 10.31 10.98
CA ARG A 65 -8.90 9.45 10.15
C ARG A 65 -9.69 8.28 9.61
N ASN A 66 -9.25 7.79 8.45
CA ASN A 66 -9.68 6.49 7.96
C ASN A 66 -8.80 5.43 8.60
N HIS A 67 -9.41 4.29 8.91
CA HIS A 67 -8.72 3.06 9.24
C HIS A 67 -9.08 2.04 8.16
N TYR A 68 -8.06 1.49 7.51
CA TYR A 68 -8.22 0.55 6.41
C TYR A 68 -8.16 -0.88 6.92
N HIS A 69 -8.99 -1.75 6.34
CA HIS A 69 -9.03 -3.18 6.62
C HIS A 69 -8.78 -3.92 5.32
N LEU A 70 -7.70 -4.70 5.25
CA LEU A 70 -7.36 -5.49 4.08
C LEU A 70 -8.13 -6.81 4.08
N LEU A 71 -8.62 -7.20 2.91
CA LEU A 71 -9.17 -8.54 2.69
C LEU A 71 -8.04 -9.43 2.18
N SER A 72 -7.25 -9.98 3.11
CA SER A 72 -6.06 -10.77 2.79
C SER A 72 -6.34 -12.00 1.92
N SER A 73 -7.56 -12.53 1.95
CA SER A 73 -8.01 -13.68 1.14
C SER A 73 -8.48 -13.29 -0.27
N ALA A 74 -8.44 -12.00 -0.64
CA ALA A 74 -8.75 -11.58 -2.00
C ALA A 74 -7.64 -12.06 -2.94
N HIS A 75 -8.00 -12.64 -4.08
CA HIS A 75 -7.05 -13.22 -5.02
C HIS A 75 -6.53 -12.18 -6.02
N LEU A 76 -5.30 -12.38 -6.50
CA LEU A 76 -4.73 -11.54 -7.55
C LEU A 76 -5.48 -11.73 -8.88
N ARG A 77 -5.89 -10.63 -9.51
CA ARG A 77 -6.78 -10.64 -10.70
C ARG A 77 -6.18 -11.22 -11.98
N HIS A 78 -4.86 -11.36 -12.07
CA HIS A 78 -4.26 -11.83 -13.30
C HIS A 78 -4.43 -13.36 -13.39
N PRO A 79 -4.85 -13.94 -14.53
CA PRO A 79 -5.10 -15.38 -14.63
C PRO A 79 -3.89 -16.27 -14.28
N LEU A 80 -2.67 -15.74 -14.39
CA LEU A 80 -1.43 -16.43 -13.99
C LEU A 80 -1.24 -16.50 -12.46
N GLU A 81 -1.97 -15.68 -11.72
CA GLU A 81 -1.80 -15.43 -10.28
C GLU A 81 -3.11 -15.64 -9.51
N ASP A 82 -4.20 -16.09 -10.16
CA ASP A 82 -5.55 -16.22 -9.59
C ASP A 82 -5.63 -17.23 -8.43
N GLY A 83 -4.61 -18.06 -8.23
CA GLY A 83 -4.48 -18.94 -7.07
C GLY A 83 -3.71 -18.34 -5.90
N ILE A 84 -3.26 -17.08 -6.00
CA ILE A 84 -2.45 -16.39 -4.99
C ILE A 84 -3.33 -15.36 -4.30
N GLU A 85 -3.41 -15.48 -2.98
CA GLU A 85 -4.08 -14.50 -2.13
C GLU A 85 -3.20 -13.25 -1.94
N VAL A 86 -3.80 -12.08 -1.87
CA VAL A 86 -3.10 -10.82 -1.66
C VAL A 86 -2.30 -10.83 -0.35
N GLY A 87 -2.79 -11.52 0.69
CA GLY A 87 -2.06 -11.73 1.94
C GLY A 87 -0.70 -12.38 1.73
N GLN A 88 -0.61 -13.41 0.88
CA GLN A 88 0.65 -14.09 0.58
C GLN A 88 1.66 -13.16 -0.11
N LEU A 89 1.18 -12.25 -0.97
CA LEU A 89 2.03 -11.21 -1.55
C LEU A 89 2.54 -10.25 -0.47
N LEU A 90 1.66 -9.84 0.46
CA LEU A 90 2.00 -8.89 1.51
C LEU A 90 3.00 -9.46 2.51
N ASP A 91 2.92 -10.75 2.83
CA ASP A 91 3.87 -11.45 3.71
C ASP A 91 5.32 -11.40 3.20
N LEU A 92 5.53 -11.18 1.89
CA LEU A 92 6.87 -11.01 1.30
C LEU A 92 7.50 -9.64 1.60
N PHE A 93 6.70 -8.64 2.00
CA PHE A 93 7.13 -7.26 2.15
C PHE A 93 6.90 -6.70 3.56
N VAL A 94 5.91 -7.23 4.29
CA VAL A 94 5.60 -6.83 5.66
C VAL A 94 6.39 -7.72 6.61
N ASP A 95 7.51 -7.20 7.10
CA ASP A 95 8.30 -7.85 8.14
C ASP A 95 7.72 -7.50 9.53
N PRO A 96 7.17 -8.48 10.29
CA PRO A 96 6.65 -8.21 11.63
C PRO A 96 7.74 -7.75 12.61
N ASP A 97 9.02 -8.07 12.34
CA ASP A 97 10.15 -7.81 13.24
C ASP A 97 10.89 -6.49 12.93
N ARG A 98 10.44 -5.72 11.92
CA ARG A 98 11.06 -4.44 11.55
C ARG A 98 10.87 -3.30 12.56
N SER A 99 10.19 -3.58 13.67
CA SER A 99 9.82 -2.62 14.71
C SER A 99 10.98 -2.17 15.60
N GLU A 100 12.16 -2.79 15.53
CA GLU A 100 13.37 -2.38 16.27
C GLU A 100 14.60 -2.30 15.37
N SER A 101 14.79 -1.17 14.67
CA SER A 101 16.16 -0.73 14.37
C SER A 101 16.55 0.34 15.39
N PRO A 102 17.57 0.11 16.24
CA PRO A 102 18.04 1.13 17.17
C PRO A 102 18.59 2.32 16.38
N PRO A 103 18.55 3.54 16.95
CA PRO A 103 19.02 4.73 16.24
C PRO A 103 20.52 4.57 15.96
N VAL A 104 20.89 4.58 14.68
CA VAL A 104 22.29 4.74 14.29
C VAL A 104 22.74 6.10 14.81
N THR A 105 23.54 6.08 15.87
CA THR A 105 24.21 7.28 16.37
C THR A 105 25.52 7.38 15.61
N THR A 106 25.67 8.45 14.82
CA THR A 106 26.97 8.92 14.32
C THR A 106 27.03 10.41 14.55
#